data_AF-A0A431HPJ6-F1
#
_entry.id   AF-A0A431HPJ6-F1
#
_cell.length_a   1.000
_cell.length_b   1.000
_cell.length_c   1.000
_cell.angle_alpha   90.00
_cell.angle_beta   90.00
_cell.angle_gamma   90.00
#
_symmetry.space_group_name_H-M   'P 1'
#
loop_
_entity.id
_entity.type
_entity.pdbx_description
1 polymer ?
#
loop_
_entity_poly.entity_id
_entity_poly.type
_entity_poly.pdbx_seq_one_letter_code
_entity_poly.pdbx_strand_id
1 'polypeptide(L)'
;MQSANLIIGEKDFVRLMAMQPPPDLRAELERAIVVPQESMHPNIVSMQSRVCYQDIATGASREIEIVFPDEADISRGKVSVLAPVGAALIGLSVGQQIEW
;
A
#
# COMPACT_ATOMS: atom_id res chain seq x y z
N MET A 1 17.99 3.38 -7.76
CA MET A 1 17.38 3.55 -6.42
C MET A 1 17.11 2.17 -5.87
N GLN A 2 17.46 1.89 -4.62
CA GLN A 2 17.15 0.58 -4.02
C GLN A 2 15.62 0.44 -3.98
N SER A 3 15.07 -0.42 -4.83
CA SER A 3 13.69 -0.88 -4.69
C SER A 3 13.63 -1.65 -3.37
N ALA A 4 13.15 -1.01 -2.32
CA ALA A 4 12.82 -1.72 -1.09
C ALA A 4 11.75 -2.76 -1.46
N ASN A 5 11.99 -4.03 -1.11
CA ASN A 5 11.00 -5.07 -1.38
C ASN A 5 9.73 -4.77 -0.57
N LEU A 6 8.58 -4.68 -1.26
CA LEU A 6 7.26 -4.53 -0.63
C LEU A 6 7.06 -5.62 0.42
N ILE A 7 6.68 -5.25 1.63
CA ILE A 7 6.35 -6.21 2.71
C ILE A 7 4.83 -6.30 2.81
N ILE A 8 4.30 -7.52 2.77
CA ILE A 8 2.85 -7.75 2.80
C ILE A 8 2.48 -9.04 3.56
N GLY A 9 1.33 -9.03 4.21
CA GLY A 9 0.76 -10.21 4.85
C GLY A 9 0.30 -11.25 3.84
N GLU A 10 0.49 -12.53 4.15
CA GLU A 10 0.16 -13.65 3.26
C GLU A 10 -1.29 -13.63 2.76
N LYS A 11 -2.26 -13.33 3.64
CA LYS A 11 -3.69 -13.27 3.28
C LYS A 11 -3.97 -12.16 2.26
N ASP A 12 -3.35 -11.01 2.45
CA ASP A 12 -3.52 -9.85 1.58
C ASP A 12 -2.83 -10.09 0.22
N PHE A 13 -1.64 -10.69 0.24
CA PHE A 13 -0.93 -11.10 -0.98
C PHE A 13 -1.78 -12.03 -1.86
N VAL A 14 -2.31 -13.11 -1.26
CA VAL A 14 -3.15 -14.07 -2.00
C VAL A 14 -4.40 -13.38 -2.57
N ARG A 15 -5.07 -12.55 -1.78
CA ARG A 15 -6.27 -11.83 -2.22
C ARG A 15 -5.96 -10.86 -3.36
N LEU A 16 -4.87 -10.10 -3.28
CA LEU A 16 -4.47 -9.17 -4.34
C LEU A 16 -4.09 -9.89 -5.62
N MET A 17 -3.32 -10.98 -5.55
CA MET A 17 -2.94 -11.76 -6.74
C MET A 17 -4.17 -12.35 -7.44
N ALA A 18 -5.16 -12.82 -6.68
CA ALA A 18 -6.42 -13.34 -7.24
C ALA A 18 -7.26 -12.27 -7.96
N MET A 19 -7.11 -10.99 -7.59
CA MET A 19 -7.79 -9.87 -8.23
C MET A 19 -7.19 -9.47 -9.57
N GLN A 20 -6.07 -10.05 -9.99
CA GLN A 20 -5.33 -9.68 -11.21
C GLN A 20 -4.97 -8.19 -11.21
N PRO A 21 -4.06 -7.76 -10.32
CA PRO A 21 -3.75 -6.35 -10.14
C PRO A 21 -3.07 -5.78 -11.40
N PRO A 22 -3.05 -4.45 -11.56
CA PRO A 22 -2.35 -3.80 -12.66
C PRO A 22 -0.89 -4.26 -12.76
N PRO A 23 -0.28 -4.26 -13.97
CA PRO A 23 1.06 -4.81 -14.19
C PRO A 23 2.14 -4.28 -13.24
N ASP A 24 2.12 -2.99 -12.91
CA ASP A 24 3.11 -2.37 -12.03
C ASP A 24 3.01 -2.92 -10.60
N LEU A 25 1.81 -2.92 -10.02
CA LEU A 25 1.57 -3.49 -8.69
C LEU A 25 1.83 -5.00 -8.67
N ARG A 26 1.48 -5.71 -9.75
CA ARG A 26 1.76 -7.13 -9.90
C ARG A 26 3.27 -7.42 -9.84
N ALA A 27 4.07 -6.64 -10.57
CA ALA A 27 5.53 -6.81 -10.58
C ALA A 27 6.16 -6.54 -9.20
N GLU A 28 5.61 -5.60 -8.43
CA GLU A 28 6.03 -5.37 -7.04
C GLU A 28 5.63 -6.52 -6.11
N LEU A 29 4.39 -7.03 -6.24
CA LEU A 29 3.92 -8.19 -5.48
C LEU A 29 4.76 -9.45 -5.78
N GLU A 30 5.12 -9.70 -7.04
CA GLU A 30 5.94 -10.85 -7.43
C GLU A 30 7.35 -10.85 -6.80
N ARG A 31 7.84 -9.70 -6.33
CA ARG A 31 9.14 -9.54 -5.64
C ARG A 31 8.99 -9.26 -4.14
N ALA A 32 7.76 -9.27 -3.63
CA ALA A 32 7.45 -8.90 -2.26
C ALA A 32 8.02 -9.89 -1.23
N ILE A 33 8.32 -9.37 -0.04
CA ILE A 33 8.54 -10.18 1.15
C ILE A 33 7.18 -10.47 1.76
N VAL A 34 6.71 -11.70 1.58
CA VAL A 34 5.45 -12.17 2.15
C VAL A 34 5.71 -12.72 3.56
N VAL A 35 4.99 -12.18 4.55
CA VAL A 35 5.11 -12.58 5.95
C VAL A 35 3.76 -13.07 6.51
N PRO A 36 3.76 -13.87 7.58
CA PRO A 36 2.54 -14.14 8.34
C PRO A 36 1.90 -12.82 8.82
N GLN A 37 0.57 -12.73 8.84
CA GLN A 37 -0.13 -11.49 9.21
C GLN A 37 0.29 -11.00 10.61
N GLU A 38 0.52 -11.93 11.53
CA GLU A 38 0.91 -11.67 12.91
C GLU A 38 2.34 -11.13 13.03
N SER A 39 3.14 -11.27 11.98
CA SER A 39 4.52 -10.78 11.90
C SER A 39 4.61 -9.40 11.22
N MET A 40 3.50 -8.83 10.75
CA MET A 40 3.49 -7.50 10.15
C MET A 40 3.82 -6.44 11.21
N HIS A 41 4.86 -5.65 10.94
CA HIS A 41 5.24 -4.56 11.81
C HIS A 41 4.20 -3.42 11.71
N PRO A 42 3.76 -2.82 12.82
CA PRO A 42 2.70 -1.79 12.81
C PRO A 42 3.09 -0.50 12.07
N ASN A 43 4.38 -0.26 11.87
CA ASN A 43 4.88 0.89 11.10
C ASN A 43 4.91 0.65 9.58
N ILE A 44 4.54 -0.55 9.10
CA ILE A 44 4.44 -0.84 7.66
C ILE A 44 3.00 -0.64 7.22
N VAL A 45 2.80 0.12 6.16
CA VAL A 45 1.49 0.29 5.53
C VAL A 45 1.02 -1.05 4.99
N SER A 46 -0.11 -1.51 5.49
CA SER A 46 -0.78 -2.76 5.10
C SER A 46 -2.25 -2.51 4.75
N MET A 47 -2.98 -3.54 4.36
CA MET A 47 -4.43 -3.40 4.13
C MET A 47 -5.12 -2.89 5.41
N GLN A 48 -6.14 -2.04 5.22
CA GLN A 48 -6.88 -1.32 6.26
C GLN A 48 -6.03 -0.38 7.14
N SER A 49 -4.76 -0.13 6.78
CA SER A 49 -3.95 0.88 7.48
C SER A 49 -4.48 2.29 7.21
N ARG A 50 -4.55 3.10 8.27
CA ARG A 50 -4.73 4.54 8.16
C ARG A 50 -3.37 5.22 8.05
N VAL A 51 -3.18 5.97 6.98
CA VAL A 51 -1.90 6.55 6.59
C VAL A 51 -2.06 8.05 6.48
N CYS A 52 -1.19 8.79 7.16
CA CYS A 52 -0.99 10.20 6.91
C CYS A 52 0.28 10.35 6.07
N TYR A 53 0.16 10.96 4.90
CA TYR A 53 1.30 11.25 4.02
C TYR A 53 1.31 12.72 3.63
N GLN A 54 2.50 13.22 3.32
CA GLN A 54 2.71 14.58 2.85
C GLN A 54 3.23 14.54 1.41
N ASP A 55 2.57 15.28 0.53
CA ASP A 55 3.12 15.61 -0.78
C ASP A 55 4.21 16.67 -0.59
N ILE A 56 5.47 16.32 -0.87
CA ILE A 56 6.62 17.19 -0.61
C ILE A 56 6.61 18.42 -1.52
N ALA A 57 6.11 18.30 -2.76
CA ALA A 57 6.11 19.39 -3.73
C ALA A 57 5.10 20.48 -3.35
N THR A 58 3.95 20.10 -2.80
CA THR A 58 2.87 21.02 -2.44
C THR A 58 2.81 21.33 -0.94
N GLY A 59 3.45 20.52 -0.10
CA GLY A 59 3.35 20.57 1.35
C GLY A 59 2.02 20.04 1.90
N ALA A 60 1.11 19.55 1.05
CA ALA A 60 -0.22 19.11 1.46
C ALA A 60 -0.16 17.77 2.20
N SER A 61 -0.75 17.72 3.39
CA SER A 61 -0.95 16.48 4.15
C SER A 61 -2.33 15.89 3.89
N ARG A 62 -2.40 14.56 3.76
CA ARG A 62 -3.64 13.82 3.56
C ARG A 62 -3.67 12.60 4.46
N GLU A 63 -4.84 12.31 5.01
CA GLU A 63 -5.11 11.09 5.76
C GLU A 63 -6.05 10.20 4.93
N ILE A 64 -5.65 8.95 4.72
CA ILE A 64 -6.42 7.96 3.96
C ILE A 64 -6.37 6.60 4.64
N GLU A 65 -7.33 5.73 4.31
CA GLU A 65 -7.32 4.30 4.66
C GLU A 65 -7.06 3.48 3.39
N ILE A 66 -6.04 2.62 3.40
CA ILE A 66 -5.75 1.72 2.28
C ILE A 66 -6.71 0.54 2.33
N VAL A 67 -7.52 0.35 1.29
CA VAL A 67 -8.57 -0.68 1.28
C VAL A 67 -8.59 -1.47 -0.02
N PHE A 68 -9.36 -2.57 -0.05
CA PHE A 68 -9.58 -3.30 -1.29
C PHE A 68 -10.52 -2.52 -2.24
N PRO A 69 -10.53 -2.82 -3.56
CA PRO A 69 -11.35 -2.10 -4.54
C PRO A 69 -12.85 -2.05 -4.21
N ASP A 70 -13.39 -3.12 -3.63
CA ASP A 70 -14.79 -3.26 -3.22
C ASP A 70 -15.17 -2.38 -2.02
N GLU A 71 -14.18 -1.89 -1.28
CA GLU A 71 -14.36 -1.06 -0.09
C GLU A 71 -14.03 0.43 -0.32
N ALA A 72 -13.60 0.79 -1.54
CA ALA A 72 -13.13 2.12 -1.88
C ALA A 72 -14.27 3.15 -1.80
N ASP A 73 -14.02 4.24 -1.10
CA ASP A 73 -14.97 5.33 -0.88
C ASP A 73 -14.21 6.62 -0.59
N ILE A 74 -14.00 7.43 -1.64
CA ILE A 74 -13.25 8.69 -1.55
C ILE A 74 -13.92 9.65 -0.56
N SER A 75 -15.25 9.65 -0.45
CA SER A 75 -15.97 10.54 0.47
C SER A 75 -15.66 10.24 1.94
N ARG A 76 -15.19 9.02 2.22
CA ARG A 76 -14.78 8.54 3.55
C ARG A 76 -13.26 8.42 3.71
N GLY A 77 -12.48 8.91 2.74
CA GLY A 77 -11.02 8.78 2.76
C GLY A 77 -10.51 7.35 2.52
N LYS A 78 -11.35 6.44 2.03
CA LYS A 78 -10.97 5.05 1.72
C LYS A 78 -10.45 4.96 0.30
N VAL A 79 -9.18 4.63 0.15
CA VAL A 79 -8.50 4.57 -1.14
C VAL A 79 -8.13 3.14 -1.47
N SER A 80 -8.52 2.69 -2.67
CA SER A 80 -8.15 1.38 -3.18
C SER A 80 -6.63 1.24 -3.29
N VAL A 81 -6.10 0.11 -2.85
CA VAL A 81 -4.72 -0.31 -3.11
C VAL A 81 -4.38 -0.43 -4.61
N LEU A 82 -5.38 -0.55 -5.48
CA LEU A 82 -5.18 -0.54 -6.94
C LEU A 82 -5.16 0.87 -7.55
N ALA A 83 -5.47 1.92 -6.77
CA ALA A 83 -5.29 3.29 -7.22
C ALA A 83 -3.81 3.67 -7.18
N PRO A 84 -3.33 4.60 -8.03
CA PRO A 84 -1.92 4.96 -8.10
C PRO A 84 -1.28 5.29 -6.73
N VAL A 85 -1.95 6.13 -5.93
CA VAL A 85 -1.46 6.48 -4.58
C VAL A 85 -1.52 5.30 -3.60
N GLY A 86 -2.50 4.40 -3.74
CA GLY A 86 -2.62 3.22 -2.88
C GLY A 86 -1.50 2.22 -3.15
N ALA A 87 -1.20 1.98 -4.43
CA ALA A 87 -0.11 1.11 -4.88
C ALA A 87 1.27 1.68 -4.50
N ALA A 88 1.42 3.01 -4.51
CA ALA A 88 2.64 3.66 -4.08
C ALA A 88 2.89 3.55 -2.57
N LEU A 89 1.83 3.57 -1.75
CA LEU A 89 1.96 3.59 -0.29
C LEU A 89 2.05 2.21 0.36
N ILE A 90 1.46 1.16 -0.24
CA ILE A 90 1.45 -0.17 0.34
C ILE A 90 2.88 -0.71 0.53
N GLY A 91 3.16 -1.26 1.71
CA GLY A 91 4.48 -1.80 2.06
C GLY A 91 5.53 -0.76 2.49
N LEU A 92 5.24 0.55 2.40
CA LEU A 92 6.15 1.57 2.92
C LEU A 92 6.16 1.60 4.45
N SER A 93 7.30 1.98 5.01
CA SER A 93 7.43 2.23 6.46
C SER A 93 7.20 3.69 6.81
N VAL A 94 6.75 3.96 8.04
CA VAL A 94 6.69 5.32 8.60
C VAL A 94 8.04 6.03 8.42
N GLY A 95 8.01 7.25 7.86
CA GLY A 95 9.19 8.07 7.59
C GLY A 95 9.89 7.79 6.26
N GLN A 96 9.49 6.74 5.52
CA GLN A 96 9.99 6.49 4.19
C GLN A 96 9.44 7.50 3.18
N GLN A 97 10.28 7.91 2.24
CA GLN A 97 9.91 8.78 1.12
C GLN A 97 10.06 8.03 -0.19
N ILE A 98 9.19 8.32 -1.14
CA ILE A 98 9.20 7.75 -2.49
C ILE A 98 8.90 8.81 -3.53
N GLU A 99 9.45 8.62 -4.72
CA GLU A 99 9.00 9.26 -5.95
C GLU A 99 8.21 8.21 -6.73
N TRP A 100 7.00 8.56 -7.17
CA TRP A 100 6.08 7.65 -7.86
C TRP A 100 5.25 8.38 -8.92
#